data_AF-A0A3B8V861-F1
#
_entry.id   AF-A0A3B8V861-F1
#
_cell.length_a   1.000
_cell.length_b   1.000
_cell.length_c   1.000
_cell.angle_alpha   90.00
_cell.angle_beta   90.00
_cell.angle_gamma   90.00
#
_symmetry.space_group_name_H-M   'P 1'
#
loop_
_entity.id
_entity.type
_entity.pdbx_description
1 polymer ?
#
loop_
_entity_poly.entity_id
_entity_poly.type
_entity_poly.pdbx_seq_one_letter_code
_entity_poly.pdbx_strand_id
1 'polypeptide(L)' 'MYSYKNEQQKLDVIKWNESMKTGEDKCGSYSYCSLCKKDEEYPCAKAKRRESNKKGKVRVAVLKA' A
#
# COMPACT_ATOMS: atom_id res chain seq x y z
N MET A 1 -12.56 13.95 -2.45
CA MET A 1 -11.28 14.32 -1.80
C MET A 1 -10.56 13.05 -1.39
N TYR A 2 -9.31 12.84 -1.82
CA TYR A 2 -8.55 11.64 -1.44
C TYR A 2 -7.98 11.83 -0.02
N SER A 3 -8.32 10.93 0.91
CA SER A 3 -7.85 10.98 2.30
C SER A 3 -6.99 9.77 2.61
N TYR A 4 -5.74 10.01 3.01
CA TYR A 4 -4.80 8.96 3.45
C TYR A 4 -5.32 8.21 4.68
N LYS A 5 -6.07 8.89 5.56
CA LYS A 5 -6.72 8.28 6.72
C LYS A 5 -7.70 7.16 6.31
N ASN A 6 -8.58 7.44 5.36
CA ASN A 6 -9.59 6.47 4.91
C ASN A 6 -8.94 5.28 4.22
N GLU A 7 -7.88 5.50 3.44
CA GLU A 7 -7.15 4.43 2.76
C GLU A 7 -6.36 3.57 3.74
N GLN A 8 -5.75 4.18 4.76
CA GLN A 8 -5.06 3.46 5.84
C GLN A 8 -6.05 2.58 6.60
N GLN A 9 -7.21 3.10 6.98
CA GLN A 9 -8.27 2.34 7.65
C GLN A 9 -8.72 1.12 6.83
N LYS A 10 -8.94 1.28 5.52
CA LYS A 10 -9.28 0.15 4.64
C LYS A 10 -8.18 -0.91 4.62
N LEU A 11 -6.92 -0.49 4.51
CA LEU A 11 -5.79 -1.40 4.53
C LEU A 11 -5.64 -2.12 5.86
N ASP A 12 -5.85 -1.43 6.98
CA ASP A 12 -5.75 -2.02 8.30
C ASP A 12 -6.85 -3.07 8.52
N VAL A 13 -8.09 -2.82 8.07
CA VAL A 13 -9.17 -3.81 8.09
C VAL A 13 -8.83 -5.04 7.24
N ILE A 14 -8.29 -4.84 6.03
CA ILE A 14 -7.90 -5.96 5.15
C ILE A 14 -6.81 -6.79 5.82
N LYS A 15 -5.73 -6.14 6.28
CA LYS A 15 -4.61 -6.80 6.96
C LYS A 15 -5.11 -7.58 8.18
N TRP A 16 -5.95 -6.96 9.00
CA TRP A 16 -6.52 -7.61 10.18
C TRP A 16 -7.32 -8.86 9.81
N ASN A 17 -8.21 -8.76 8.82
CA ASN A 17 -9.01 -9.89 8.38
C ASN A 17 -8.16 -11.02 7.78
N GLU A 18 -7.13 -10.70 7.00
CA GLU A 18 -6.21 -11.70 6.46
C GLU A 18 -5.33 -12.33 7.55
N SER A 19 -4.87 -11.55 8.52
CA SER A 19 -4.17 -12.05 9.70
C SER A 19 -5.04 -12.99 10.53
N MET A 20 -6.32 -12.67 10.71
CA MET A 20 -7.26 -13.56 11.40
C MET A 20 -7.51 -14.87 10.65
N LYS A 21 -7.54 -14.83 9.31
CA LYS A 21 -7.75 -16.03 8.48
C LYS A 21 -6.53 -16.95 8.44
N THR A 22 -5.34 -16.37 8.47
CA THR A 22 -4.07 -17.10 8.29
C THR A 22 -3.35 -17.39 9.60
N GLY A 23 -3.69 -16.66 10.68
CA GLY A 23 -2.99 -16.71 11.95
C GLY A 23 -1.63 -15.99 11.95
N GLU A 24 -1.31 -15.22 10.90
CA GLU A 24 0.01 -14.61 10.70
C GLU A 24 -0.07 -13.09 10.62
N ASP A 25 0.96 -12.39 11.11
CA ASP A 25 1.10 -10.95 10.88
C ASP A 25 1.36 -10.68 9.38
N LYS A 26 0.43 -9.97 8.74
CA LYS A 26 0.57 -9.57 7.34
C LYS A 26 1.30 -8.24 7.16
N CYS A 27 1.68 -7.57 8.25
CA CYS A 27 2.54 -6.40 8.18
C CYS A 27 3.89 -6.79 7.58
N GLY A 28 4.28 -6.17 6.46
CA GLY A 28 5.52 -6.50 5.76
C GLY A 28 5.34 -7.49 4.60
N SER A 29 4.21 -8.19 4.51
CA SER A 29 3.98 -9.21 3.48
C SER A 29 3.51 -8.66 2.12
N TYR A 30 3.01 -7.43 2.07
CA TYR A 30 2.50 -6.83 0.83
C TYR A 30 3.62 -6.15 0.02
N SER A 31 3.45 -6.09 -1.30
CA SER A 31 4.42 -5.47 -2.21
C SER A 31 4.71 -4.00 -1.86
N TYR A 32 3.69 -3.25 -1.41
CA TYR A 32 3.84 -1.87 -1.00
C TYR A 32 4.58 -1.71 0.33
N CYS A 33 4.74 -2.77 1.14
CA CYS A 33 5.48 -2.69 2.40
C CYS A 33 6.96 -2.32 2.19
N SER A 34 7.54 -2.65 1.03
CA SER A 34 8.88 -2.22 0.63
C SER A 34 9.05 -0.69 0.54
N LEU A 35 7.94 0.04 0.34
CA LEU A 35 7.91 1.50 0.24
C LEU A 35 7.28 2.16 1.48
N CYS A 36 7.02 1.37 2.53
CA CYS A 36 6.43 1.81 3.78
C CYS A 36 7.49 2.50 4.64
N LYS A 37 7.22 3.74 5.05
CA LYS A 37 8.03 4.49 6.00
C LYS A 37 7.23 4.64 7.28
N LYS A 38 7.56 3.86 8.30
CA LYS A 38 6.78 3.79 9.55
C LYS A 38 6.76 5.11 10.33
N ASP A 39 7.71 6.00 10.07
CA ASP A 39 7.82 7.31 10.71
C ASP A 39 6.83 8.36 10.15
N GLU A 40 6.10 8.04 9.08
CA GLU A 40 5.13 8.95 8.47
C GLU A 40 3.70 8.71 8.94
N GLU A 41 2.91 9.78 8.99
CA GLU A 41 1.47 9.66 9.21
C GLU A 41 0.81 8.87 8.05
N TYR A 42 0.06 7.81 8.37
CA TYR A 42 -0.57 6.87 7.43
C TYR A 42 0.43 6.15 6.50
N PRO A 43 1.36 5.36 7.06
CA PRO A 43 2.53 4.87 6.33
C PRO A 43 2.17 3.86 5.24
N CYS A 44 1.18 2.98 5.46
CA CYS A 44 0.76 1.98 4.47
C CYS A 44 -0.01 2.62 3.31
N ALA A 45 -0.89 3.57 3.59
CA ALA A 45 -1.64 4.30 2.56
C ALA A 45 -0.70 5.07 1.63
N LYS A 46 0.30 5.77 2.20
CA LYS A 46 1.33 6.47 1.42
C LYS A 46 2.18 5.49 0.60
N ALA A 47 2.54 4.34 1.17
CA ALA A 47 3.30 3.31 0.46
C ALA A 47 2.53 2.76 -0.75
N LYS A 48 1.25 2.43 -0.58
CA LYS A 48 0.37 1.97 -1.67
C LYS A 48 0.21 3.03 -2.76
N ARG A 49 0.15 4.32 -2.37
CA ARG A 49 0.14 5.45 -3.32
C ARG A 49 1.44 5.53 -4.12
N ARG A 50 2.60 5.40 -3.46
CA ARG A 50 3.93 5.39 -4.10
C ARG A 50 4.05 4.24 -5.10
N GLU A 51 3.61 3.04 -4.71
CA GLU A 51 3.58 1.87 -5.58
C GLU A 51 2.68 2.11 -6.82
N SER A 52 1.47 2.64 -6.60
CA SER A 52 0.52 2.94 -7.68
C SER A 52 1.08 3.98 -8.66
N ASN A 53 1.75 5.02 -8.15
CA ASN A 53 2.43 6.01 -8.97
C ASN A 53 3.61 5.43 -9.77
N LYS A 54 4.33 4.44 -9.21
CA LYS A 54 5.41 3.73 -9.92
C LYS A 54 4.87 2.94 -11.11
N LYS A 55 3.73 2.24 -10.94
CA LYS A 55 3.06 1.50 -12.04
C LYS A 55 2.58 2.43 -13.16
N GLY A 56 2.17 3.66 -12.84
CA GLY A 56 1.78 4.66 -13.83
C GLY A 56 2.93 5.11 -14.75
N LYS A 57 4.14 5.26 -14.22
CA LYS A 57 5.32 5.66 -15.02
C LYS A 57 5.79 4.55 -15.97
N VAL A 58 5.70 3.28 -15.55
CA VAL A 58 6.10 2.13 -16.38
C VAL A 58 5.18 1.98 -17.60
N ARG A 59 3.86 2.20 -17.43
CA ARG A 59 2.90 2.07 -18.54
C ARG A 59 3.11 3.14 -19.62
N VAL A 60 3.50 4.37 -19.25
CA VAL A 60 3.78 5.43 -20.23
C VAL A 60 5.08 5.17 -21.01
N ALA A 61 6.06 4.51 -20.39
CA ALA A 61 7.32 4.18 -21.05
C ALA A 61 7.16 3.05 -22.10
N VAL A 62 6.28 2.07 -21.87
CA VAL A 62 6.02 0.97 -22.83
C VAL A 62 5.23 1.41 -24.05
N LEU A 63 4.42 2.48 -23.95
CA LEU A 63 3.64 3.04 -25.05
C LEU A 63 4.43 4.05 -25.92
N LYS A 64 5.71 4.28 -25.63
CA LYS A 64 6.59 5.22 -26.35
C LYS A 64 7.76 4.54 -27.09
N ALA A 65 7.77 3.20 -27.18
CA ALA A 65 8.76 2.44 -27.92
C ALA A 65 8.17 1.92 -29.24
#